data_AF-A0A1B8EA83-F1
#
_entry.id   AF-A0A1B8EA83-F1
#
_cell.length_a   1.000
_cell.length_b   1.000
_cell.length_c   1.000
_cell.angle_alpha   90.00
_cell.angle_beta   90.00
_cell.angle_gamma   90.00
#
_symmetry.space_group_name_H-M   'P 1'
#
loop_
_entity.id
_entity.type
_entity.pdbx_description
1 polymer ?
#
loop_
_entity_poly.entity_id
_entity_poly.type
_entity_poly.pdbx_seq_one_letter_code
_entity_poly.pdbx_strand_id
1 'polypeptide(L)'
;MSHKPGGYFYFRYTYQCPYTDANGQNFTDNNYHTAVYTAVKKQDHIAQTAWYNDIAMPAVEADIRRNFYGDADRNNLGMTYARYNQQYVKQLDFAWHDTLPIHTSGPNKGYPFGKSV
;
A
#
# COMPACT_ATOMS: atom_id res chain seq x y z
N MET A 1 -7.96 -16.13 23.42
CA MET A 1 -8.14 -14.83 22.74
C MET A 1 -9.52 -14.84 22.09
N SER A 2 -10.35 -13.82 22.35
CA SER A 2 -11.73 -13.76 21.83
C SER A 2 -11.71 -13.21 20.40
N HIS A 3 -12.17 -13.99 19.42
CA HIS A 3 -12.28 -13.52 18.04
C HIS A 3 -13.49 -12.58 17.93
N LYS A 4 -13.25 -11.32 17.60
CA LYS A 4 -14.33 -10.38 17.28
C LYS A 4 -14.96 -10.77 15.92
N PRO A 5 -16.30 -10.78 15.80
CA PRO A 5 -16.96 -11.03 14.51
C PRO A 5 -16.82 -9.81 13.60
N GLY A 6 -16.80 -10.06 12.29
CA GLY A 6 -16.69 -9.03 11.25
C GLY A 6 -15.30 -8.38 11.16
N GLY A 7 -15.28 -7.19 10.55
CA GLY A 7 -14.10 -6.34 10.41
C GLY A 7 -13.33 -6.53 9.10
N TYR A 8 -12.09 -6.06 9.10
CA TYR A 8 -11.25 -5.96 7.91
C TYR A 8 -9.83 -6.39 8.23
N PHE A 9 -9.24 -7.20 7.37
CA PHE A 9 -7.78 -7.25 7.30
C PHE A 9 -7.31 -6.05 6.50
N TYR A 10 -6.31 -5.35 7.04
CA TYR A 10 -5.88 -4.06 6.55
C TYR A 10 -4.35 -3.98 6.53
N PHE A 11 -3.82 -3.44 5.44
CA PHE A 11 -2.39 -3.23 5.26
C PHE A 11 -2.14 -1.85 4.68
N ARG A 12 -1.51 -0.98 5.47
CA ARG A 12 -1.10 0.37 5.07
C ARG A 12 0.39 0.40 4.82
N TYR A 13 0.80 1.04 3.72
CA TYR A 13 2.20 1.07 3.32
C TYR A 13 2.58 2.37 2.61
N THR A 14 3.88 2.63 2.59
CA THR A 14 4.50 3.55 1.64
C THR A 14 5.42 2.80 0.69
N TYR A 15 5.66 3.34 -0.50
CA TYR A 15 6.62 2.80 -1.46
C TYR A 15 7.78 3.78 -1.63
N GLN A 16 8.98 3.36 -1.24
CA GLN A 16 10.20 4.15 -1.24
C GLN A 16 11.11 3.76 -2.43
N CYS A 17 10.79 4.22 -3.63
CA CYS A 17 11.47 3.82 -4.85
C CYS A 17 12.75 4.66 -5.08
N PRO A 18 13.92 4.04 -5.22
CA PRO A 18 15.11 4.73 -5.70
C PRO A 18 14.94 5.20 -7.15
N TYR A 19 15.52 6.35 -7.47
CA TYR A 19 15.63 6.84 -8.84
C TYR A 19 16.94 7.59 -9.06
N THR A 20 17.41 7.60 -10.30
CA THR A 20 18.54 8.43 -10.75
C THR A 20 17.98 9.64 -11.50
N ASP A 21 18.42 10.84 -11.16
CA ASP A 21 18.01 12.08 -11.84
C ASP A 21 18.73 12.27 -13.19
N ALA A 22 18.39 13.34 -13.92
CA ALA A 22 19.01 13.66 -15.19
C ALA A 22 20.53 13.98 -15.09
N ASN A 23 21.04 14.28 -13.88
CA ASN A 23 22.45 14.57 -13.63
C ASN A 23 23.23 13.33 -13.16
N GLY A 24 22.59 12.16 -13.06
CA GLY A 24 23.21 10.93 -12.57
C GLY A 24 23.26 10.80 -11.05
N GLN A 25 22.56 11.66 -10.30
CA GLN A 25 22.47 11.59 -8.83
C GLN A 25 21.35 10.63 -8.40
N ASN A 26 21.60 9.87 -7.34
CA ASN A 26 20.64 8.90 -6.81
C ASN A 26 19.84 9.49 -5.65
N PHE A 27 18.52 9.33 -5.73
CA PHE A 27 17.55 9.78 -4.75
C PHE A 27 16.53 8.68 -4.43
N THR A 28 15.57 8.98 -3.56
CA THR A 28 14.45 8.08 -3.23
C THR A 28 13.15 8.87 -3.21
N ASP A 29 12.17 8.37 -3.95
CA ASP A 29 10.79 8.86 -3.93
C ASP A 29 9.97 8.03 -2.95
N ASN A 30 9.32 8.67 -1.99
CA ASN A 30 8.51 8.03 -0.97
C ASN A 30 7.07 8.58 -0.93
N ASN A 31 6.63 9.24 -1.99
CA ASN A 31 5.34 9.95 -2.03
C ASN A 31 4.15 9.01 -2.22
N TYR A 32 4.37 7.73 -2.54
CA TYR A 32 3.29 6.78 -2.72
C TYR A 32 2.85 6.19 -1.38
N HIS A 33 1.73 6.70 -0.85
CA HIS A 33 1.17 6.32 0.45
C HIS A 33 -0.28 5.84 0.30
N THR A 34 -0.55 4.58 0.60
CA THR A 34 -1.91 4.03 0.48
C THR A 34 -2.11 2.81 1.39
N ALA A 35 -3.23 2.11 1.22
CA ALA A 35 -3.55 0.88 1.91
C ALA A 35 -4.40 -0.06 1.05
N VAL A 36 -4.40 -1.35 1.39
CA VAL A 36 -5.31 -2.36 0.86
C VAL A 36 -6.05 -3.05 2.00
N TYR A 37 -7.28 -3.50 1.74
CA TYR A 37 -8.09 -4.17 2.75
C TYR A 37 -9.09 -5.18 2.17
N THR A 38 -9.44 -6.18 2.99
CA THR A 38 -10.48 -7.16 2.67
C THR A 38 -11.39 -7.35 3.87
N ALA A 39 -12.71 -7.36 3.64
CA ALA A 39 -13.69 -7.64 4.69
C ALA A 39 -13.63 -9.11 5.12
N VAL A 40 -13.69 -9.36 6.43
CA VAL A 40 -13.57 -10.70 6.99
C VAL A 40 -14.67 -11.01 8.00
N LYS A 41 -14.98 -12.31 8.16
CA LYS A 41 -16.03 -12.75 9.08
C LYS A 41 -15.62 -12.69 10.55
N LYS A 42 -14.32 -12.70 10.85
CA LYS A 42 -13.77 -12.65 12.20
C LYS A 42 -12.31 -12.21 12.18
N GLN A 43 -11.83 -11.71 13.32
CA GLN A 43 -10.40 -11.57 13.59
C GLN A 43 -9.73 -12.95 13.69
N ASP A 44 -8.71 -13.20 12.87
CA ASP A 44 -7.95 -14.45 12.89
C ASP A 44 -6.52 -14.19 12.39
N HIS A 45 -5.53 -14.36 13.27
CA HIS A 45 -4.14 -14.04 12.96
C HIS A 45 -3.54 -14.93 11.87
N ILE A 46 -3.90 -16.22 11.84
CA ILE A 46 -3.38 -17.16 10.83
C ILE A 46 -3.94 -16.76 9.46
N ALA A 47 -5.23 -16.48 9.40
CA ALA A 47 -5.86 -16.02 8.17
C ALA A 47 -5.32 -14.65 7.73
N GLN A 48 -4.96 -13.76 8.67
CA GLN A 48 -4.39 -12.46 8.35
C GLN A 48 -2.99 -12.60 7.73
N THR A 49 -2.15 -13.49 8.25
CA THR A 49 -0.83 -13.79 7.66
C THR A 49 -0.96 -14.44 6.28
N ALA A 50 -1.88 -15.39 6.11
CA ALA A 50 -2.15 -15.97 4.79
C ALA A 50 -2.64 -14.91 3.80
N TRP A 51 -3.62 -14.08 4.22
CA TRP A 51 -4.11 -12.96 3.43
C TRP A 51 -3.00 -11.99 3.02
N TYR A 52 -2.05 -11.70 3.90
CA TYR A 52 -0.94 -10.80 3.57
C TYR A 52 -0.11 -11.33 2.39
N ASN A 53 0.26 -12.61 2.42
CA ASN A 53 1.11 -13.22 1.40
C ASN A 53 0.35 -13.48 0.09
N ASP A 54 -0.89 -13.97 0.20
CA ASP A 54 -1.64 -14.49 -0.95
C ASP A 54 -2.50 -13.42 -1.64
N ILE A 55 -2.86 -12.34 -0.93
CA ILE A 55 -3.80 -11.33 -1.40
C ILE A 55 -3.20 -9.92 -1.32
N ALA A 56 -2.77 -9.49 -0.13
CA ALA A 56 -2.36 -8.10 0.09
C ALA A 56 -1.11 -7.74 -0.71
N MET A 57 -0.04 -8.52 -0.63
CA MET A 57 1.22 -8.23 -1.32
C MET A 57 1.11 -8.29 -2.86
N PRO A 58 0.43 -9.28 -3.47
CA PRO A 58 0.15 -9.25 -4.90
C PRO A 58 -0.66 -8.02 -5.33
N ALA A 59 -1.65 -7.61 -4.52
CA ALA A 59 -2.42 -6.40 -4.80
C ALA A 59 -1.58 -5.12 -4.67
N VAL A 60 -0.69 -5.04 -3.67
CA VAL A 60 0.27 -3.94 -3.50
C VAL A 60 1.17 -3.81 -4.72
N GLU A 61 1.72 -4.92 -5.22
CA GLU A 61 2.54 -4.90 -6.43
C GLU A 61 1.76 -4.41 -7.65
N ALA A 62 0.56 -4.94 -7.87
CA ALA A 62 -0.29 -4.52 -8.98
C ALA A 62 -0.65 -3.03 -8.90
N ASP A 63 -0.90 -2.54 -7.68
CA ASP A 63 -1.24 -1.15 -7.41
C ASP A 63 -0.08 -0.20 -7.73
N ILE A 64 1.13 -0.55 -7.27
CA ILE A 64 2.36 0.22 -7.55
C ILE A 64 2.67 0.21 -9.04
N ARG A 65 2.61 -0.95 -9.70
CA ARG A 65 2.83 -1.07 -11.15
C ARG A 65 1.88 -0.18 -11.95
N ARG A 66 0.61 -0.13 -11.56
CA ARG A 66 -0.41 0.64 -12.27
C ARG A 66 -0.30 2.15 -12.01
N ASN A 67 -0.17 2.54 -10.75
CA ASN A 67 -0.37 3.93 -10.34
C ASN A 67 0.94 4.68 -10.08
N PHE A 68 1.96 4.03 -9.52
CA PHE A 68 3.25 4.69 -9.30
C PHE A 68 4.07 4.72 -10.59
N TYR A 69 4.33 3.54 -11.18
CA TYR A 69 5.13 3.46 -12.40
C TYR A 69 4.42 4.01 -13.63
N GLY A 70 3.08 4.00 -13.64
CA GLY A 70 2.30 4.64 -14.72
C GLY A 70 2.61 6.14 -14.86
N ASP A 71 2.80 6.84 -13.74
CA ASP A 71 3.16 8.26 -13.72
C ASP A 71 4.68 8.44 -13.81
N ALA A 72 5.45 7.62 -13.09
CA ALA A 72 6.91 7.70 -13.09
C ALA A 72 7.50 7.46 -14.49
N ASP A 73 6.99 6.50 -15.26
CA ASP A 73 7.50 6.23 -16.61
C ASP A 73 7.10 7.31 -17.64
N ARG A 74 6.12 8.16 -17.32
CA ARG A 74 5.72 9.31 -18.15
C ARG A 74 6.44 10.61 -17.78
N ASN A 75 7.37 10.56 -16.84
CA ASN A 75 8.08 11.77 -16.42
C ASN A 75 8.96 12.32 -17.57
N ASN A 76 8.90 13.64 -17.79
CA ASN A 76 9.74 14.34 -18.76
C ASN A 76 10.99 14.98 -18.11
N LEU A 77 11.30 14.60 -16.87
CA LEU A 77 12.40 15.19 -16.08
C LEU A 77 13.70 14.40 -16.20
N GLY A 78 13.74 13.37 -17.06
CA GLY A 78 14.90 12.50 -17.25
C GLY A 78 15.18 11.58 -16.06
N MET A 79 14.20 11.39 -15.16
CA MET A 79 14.36 10.53 -13.99
C MET A 79 14.19 9.06 -14.39
N THR A 80 15.10 8.21 -13.94
CA THR A 80 15.04 6.76 -14.16
C THR A 80 14.79 6.07 -12.83
N TYR A 81 13.61 5.49 -12.66
CA TYR A 81 13.23 4.78 -11.44
C TYR A 81 13.69 3.31 -11.48
N ALA A 82 14.13 2.79 -10.35
CA ALA A 82 14.33 1.35 -10.17
C ALA A 82 13.00 0.62 -10.41
N ARG A 83 13.02 -0.59 -10.99
CA ARG A 83 11.81 -1.40 -11.17
C ARG A 83 11.30 -1.96 -9.85
N TYR A 84 10.05 -2.43 -9.86
CA TYR A 84 9.36 -2.88 -8.66
C TYR A 84 10.23 -3.82 -7.83
N ASN A 85 10.35 -3.50 -6.54
CA ASN A 85 10.96 -4.39 -5.57
C ASN A 85 10.23 -4.28 -4.23
N GLN A 86 9.79 -5.42 -3.72
CA GLN A 86 9.08 -5.52 -2.46
C GLN A 86 9.84 -4.90 -1.27
N GLN A 87 11.17 -4.88 -1.27
CA GLN A 87 11.97 -4.29 -0.18
C GLN A 87 11.73 -2.78 0.02
N TYR A 88 11.23 -2.11 -1.02
CA TYR A 88 10.88 -0.69 -1.01
C TYR A 88 9.48 -0.43 -0.46
N VAL A 89 8.66 -1.48 -0.29
CA VAL A 89 7.37 -1.38 0.41
C VAL A 89 7.64 -1.32 1.91
N LYS A 90 7.28 -0.20 2.55
CA LYS A 90 7.38 -0.02 4.00
C LYS A 90 6.00 -0.18 4.63
N GLN A 91 5.86 -1.20 5.46
CA GLN A 91 4.67 -1.38 6.30
C GLN A 91 4.56 -0.24 7.31
N LEU A 92 3.39 0.39 7.34
CA LEU A 92 3.01 1.38 8.35
C LEU A 92 1.98 0.81 9.33
N ASP A 93 1.05 -0.01 8.82
CA ASP A 93 0.05 -0.70 9.63
C ASP A 93 -0.26 -2.06 8.99
N PHE A 94 -0.37 -3.08 9.83
CA PHE A 94 -0.79 -4.43 9.45
C PHE A 94 -1.60 -5.03 10.60
N ALA A 95 -2.91 -4.85 10.53
CA ALA A 95 -3.80 -5.19 11.63
C ALA A 95 -5.19 -5.59 11.11
N TRP A 96 -5.93 -6.29 11.97
CA TRP A 96 -7.37 -6.34 11.84
C TRP A 96 -7.98 -5.07 12.43
N HIS A 97 -8.96 -4.49 11.74
CA HIS A 97 -9.74 -3.38 12.25
C HIS A 97 -11.24 -3.74 12.26
N ASP A 98 -11.96 -3.30 13.29
CA ASP A 98 -13.42 -3.42 13.35
C ASP A 98 -14.11 -2.52 12.32
N THR A 99 -13.52 -1.34 12.10
CA THR A 99 -13.94 -0.33 11.12
C THR A 99 -12.72 0.16 10.34
N LEU A 100 -12.90 0.46 9.05
CA LEU A 100 -11.78 0.92 8.24
C LEU A 100 -11.25 2.27 8.73
N PRO A 101 -9.92 2.46 8.83
CA PRO A 101 -9.34 3.77 8.99
C PRO A 101 -9.85 4.71 7.88
N ILE A 102 -10.20 5.95 8.25
CA ILE A 102 -10.76 6.95 7.32
C ILE A 102 -9.78 8.09 7.07
N HIS A 103 -9.94 8.77 5.95
CA HIS A 103 -9.27 10.06 5.70
C HIS A 103 -9.77 11.10 6.72
N THR A 104 -8.82 11.77 7.39
CA THR A 104 -9.13 12.79 8.40
C THR A 104 -9.23 14.22 7.82
N SER A 105 -8.72 14.43 6.61
CA SER A 105 -8.66 15.73 5.93
C SER A 105 -8.80 15.59 4.40
N GLY A 106 -8.96 16.74 3.72
CA GLY A 106 -9.06 16.83 2.27
C GLY A 106 -10.42 16.42 1.69
N PRO A 107 -10.53 16.33 0.35
CA PRO A 107 -11.78 16.01 -0.35
C PRO A 107 -12.39 14.65 0.03
N ASN A 108 -11.55 13.71 0.45
CA ASN A 108 -11.97 12.36 0.84
C ASN A 108 -12.25 12.22 2.34
N LYS A 109 -12.28 13.32 3.11
CA LYS A 109 -12.53 13.26 4.56
C LYS A 109 -13.81 12.47 4.86
N GLY A 110 -13.72 11.51 5.79
CA GLY A 110 -14.83 10.65 6.17
C GLY A 110 -14.96 9.36 5.36
N TYR A 111 -14.26 9.22 4.23
CA TYR A 111 -14.24 7.99 3.44
C TYR A 111 -13.10 7.04 3.91
N PRO A 112 -13.25 5.71 3.73
CA PRO A 112 -12.20 4.75 4.03
C PRO A 112 -10.88 5.08 3.32
N PHE A 113 -9.78 4.96 4.03
CA PHE A 113 -8.43 5.09 3.50
C PHE A 113 -7.98 3.75 2.92
N GLY A 114 -7.64 3.72 1.64
CA GLY A 114 -7.15 2.53 0.95
C GLY A 114 -8.16 1.92 -0.03
N LYS A 115 -7.81 0.76 -0.57
CA LYS A 115 -8.51 0.09 -1.67
C LYS A 115 -8.97 -1.30 -1.24
N SER A 116 -10.22 -1.65 -1.56
CA SER A 116 -10.71 -3.00 -1.33
C SER A 116 -10.06 -3.97 -2.32
N VAL A 117 -9.66 -5.15 -1.83
CA VAL A 117 -9.08 -6.26 -2.62
C VAL A 117 -9.79 -7.57 -2.34
#